data_AF-A0A7J4ADJ9-F1
#
_entry.id   AF-A0A7J4ADJ9-F1
#
_cell.length_a   1.000
_cell.length_b   1.000
_cell.length_c   1.000
_cell.angle_alpha   90.00
_cell.angle_beta   90.00
_cell.angle_gamma   90.00
#
_symmetry.space_group_name_H-M   'P 1'
#
loop_
_entity.id
_entity.type
_entity.pdbx_description
1 polymer ?
#
loop_
_entity_poly.entity_id
_entity_poly.type
_entity_poly.pdbx_seq_one_letter_code
_entity_poly.pdbx_strand_id
1 'polypeptide(L)'
;MSKEEKEILIKRGKEFQILAERMFNEGNYNLAAFFIEQSLQFYLKYILFNTLGYFPRTHSISRLFSELMRMDDEFKNFFDENEIIIKSIEDAYILSRYYPREYSKKEAEEVMKLLLKFIDKFKKWIS
;
A
#
# COMPACT_ATOMS: atom_id res chain seq x y z
N MET A 1 -17.45 13.62 0.28
CA MET A 1 -16.18 13.49 -0.46
C MET A 1 -16.46 13.56 -1.95
N SER A 2 -15.59 14.17 -2.76
CA SER A 2 -15.86 14.56 -4.15
C SER A 2 -15.25 13.59 -5.18
N LYS A 3 -15.69 13.71 -6.44
CA LYS A 3 -15.09 13.01 -7.59
C LYS A 3 -13.61 13.36 -7.76
N GLU A 4 -13.24 14.62 -7.52
CA GLU A 4 -11.86 15.10 -7.57
C GLU A 4 -10.98 14.41 -6.51
N GLU A 5 -11.50 14.23 -5.29
CA GLU A 5 -10.78 13.50 -4.24
C GLU A 5 -10.51 12.04 -4.65
N LYS A 6 -11.48 11.37 -5.27
CA LYS A 6 -11.31 10.02 -5.82
C LYS A 6 -10.19 9.96 -6.86
N GLU A 7 -10.20 10.88 -7.82
CA GLU A 7 -9.20 10.95 -8.90
C GLU A 7 -7.79 11.23 -8.35
N ILE A 8 -7.69 12.05 -7.30
CA ILE A 8 -6.43 12.30 -6.60
C ILE A 8 -5.90 11.02 -5.95
N LEU A 9 -6.74 10.21 -5.31
CA LEU A 9 -6.28 8.98 -4.64
C LEU A 9 -5.64 8.00 -5.64
N ILE A 10 -6.32 7.72 -6.75
CA ILE A 10 -5.80 6.79 -7.76
C ILE A 10 -4.54 7.34 -8.45
N LYS A 11 -4.52 8.65 -8.74
CA LYS A 11 -3.35 9.31 -9.31
C LYS A 11 -2.15 9.18 -8.37
N ARG A 12 -2.32 9.47 -7.08
CA ARG A 12 -1.26 9.36 -6.07
C ARG A 12 -0.77 7.93 -5.90
N GLY A 13 -1.66 6.94 -5.89
CA GLY A 13 -1.28 5.52 -5.83
C GLY A 13 -0.30 5.13 -6.95
N LYS A 14 -0.58 5.58 -8.17
CA LYS A 14 0.27 5.35 -9.36
C LYS A 14 1.57 6.13 -9.32
N GLU A 15 1.55 7.41 -8.91
CA GLU A 15 2.76 8.21 -8.73
C GLU A 15 3.73 7.55 -7.74
N PHE A 16 3.22 7.10 -6.60
CA PHE A 16 4.03 6.41 -5.59
C PHE A 16 4.56 5.06 -6.07
N GLN A 17 3.78 4.32 -6.87
CA GLN A 17 4.29 3.10 -7.50
C GLN A 17 5.49 3.39 -8.41
N ILE A 18 5.38 4.39 -9.29
CA ILE A 18 6.48 4.77 -10.21
C ILE A 18 7.73 5.19 -9.42
N LEU A 19 7.54 5.97 -8.35
CA LEU A 19 8.64 6.38 -7.48
C LEU A 19 9.27 5.19 -6.75
N ALA A 20 8.48 4.22 -6.29
CA ALA A 20 8.97 3.00 -5.67
C ALA A 20 9.88 2.21 -6.62
N GLU A 21 9.43 1.98 -7.86
CA GLU A 21 10.20 1.26 -8.88
C GLU A 21 11.53 1.98 -9.18
N ARG A 22 11.48 3.31 -9.32
CA ARG A 22 12.66 4.14 -9.55
C ARG A 22 13.66 4.03 -8.40
N MET A 23 13.22 4.22 -7.15
CA MET A 23 14.08 4.14 -5.98
C MET A 23 14.69 2.76 -5.80
N PHE A 24 13.91 1.71 -6.08
CA PHE A 24 14.41 0.35 -6.03
C PHE A 24 15.56 0.13 -7.03
N ASN A 25 15.39 0.58 -8.27
CA ASN A 25 16.39 0.46 -9.33
C ASN A 25 17.66 1.29 -9.06
N GLU A 26 17.52 2.43 -8.39
CA GLU A 26 18.64 3.29 -7.97
C GLU A 26 19.36 2.76 -6.70
N GLY A 27 18.88 1.67 -6.08
CA GLY A 27 19.45 1.11 -4.85
C GLY A 27 18.99 1.80 -3.57
N ASN A 28 18.03 2.72 -3.66
CA ASN A 28 17.45 3.45 -2.53
C ASN A 28 16.33 2.64 -1.85
N TYR A 29 16.66 1.49 -1.28
CA TYR A 29 15.70 0.49 -0.78
C TYR A 29 14.77 1.00 0.33
N ASN A 30 15.26 1.87 1.22
CA ASN A 30 14.42 2.52 2.24
C ASN A 30 13.33 3.40 1.62
N LEU A 31 13.71 4.23 0.63
CA LEU A 31 12.76 5.09 -0.08
C LEU A 31 11.82 4.27 -0.94
N ALA A 32 12.30 3.17 -1.54
CA ALA A 32 11.45 2.22 -2.26
C ALA A 32 10.37 1.64 -1.35
N ALA A 33 10.75 1.10 -0.19
CA ALA A 33 9.80 0.55 0.79
C ALA A 33 8.78 1.60 1.26
N PHE A 34 9.23 2.83 1.53
CA PHE A 34 8.35 3.95 1.87
C PHE A 34 7.33 4.25 0.76
N PHE A 35 7.77 4.37 -0.49
CA PHE A 35 6.86 4.65 -1.59
C PHE A 35 5.90 3.49 -1.89
N ILE A 36 6.31 2.24 -1.64
CA ILE A 36 5.41 1.08 -1.73
C ILE A 36 4.29 1.17 -0.70
N GLU A 37 4.63 1.47 0.55
CA GLU A 37 3.65 1.64 1.63
C GLU A 37 2.66 2.75 1.29
N GLN A 38 3.13 3.91 0.80
CA GLN A 38 2.27 5.00 0.36
C GLN A 38 1.35 4.56 -0.80
N SER A 39 1.89 3.86 -1.80
CA SER A 39 1.12 3.36 -2.93
C SER A 39 -0.02 2.44 -2.47
N LEU A 40 0.27 1.47 -1.60
CA LEU A 40 -0.74 0.58 -1.00
C LEU A 40 -1.82 1.37 -0.25
N GLN A 41 -1.43 2.33 0.60
CA GLN A 41 -2.41 3.15 1.32
C GLN A 41 -3.35 3.90 0.37
N PHE A 42 -2.83 4.50 -0.70
CA PHE A 42 -3.64 5.25 -1.66
C PHE A 42 -4.57 4.36 -2.45
N TYR A 43 -4.12 3.18 -2.89
CA TYR A 43 -5.01 2.22 -3.56
C TYR A 43 -6.11 1.71 -2.63
N LEU A 44 -5.79 1.32 -1.40
CA LEU A 44 -6.80 0.87 -0.43
C LEU A 44 -7.83 1.97 -0.13
N LYS A 45 -7.37 3.22 0.06
CA LYS A 45 -8.25 4.38 0.24
C LYS A 45 -9.10 4.64 -0.99
N TYR A 46 -8.55 4.51 -2.20
CA TYR A 46 -9.31 4.62 -3.43
C TYR A 46 -10.42 3.57 -3.52
N ILE A 47 -10.10 2.30 -3.22
CA ILE A 47 -11.08 1.21 -3.25
C ILE A 47 -12.19 1.48 -2.24
N LEU A 48 -11.86 1.75 -0.98
CA LEU A 48 -12.84 2.10 0.06
C LEU A 48 -13.71 3.29 -0.36
N PHE A 49 -13.08 4.32 -0.92
CA PHE A 49 -13.80 5.50 -1.38
C PHE A 49 -14.78 5.17 -2.51
N ASN A 50 -14.32 4.41 -3.49
CA ASN A 50 -15.12 4.03 -4.65
C ASN A 50 -16.31 3.15 -4.27
N THR A 51 -16.17 2.34 -3.22
CA THR A 51 -17.18 1.34 -2.86
C THR A 51 -18.11 1.80 -1.73
N LEU A 52 -17.60 2.55 -0.74
CA LEU A 52 -18.36 2.99 0.44
C LEU A 52 -18.61 4.49 0.49
N GLY A 53 -17.99 5.27 -0.39
CA GLY A 53 -18.07 6.74 -0.37
C GLY A 53 -17.31 7.39 0.79
N TYR A 54 -16.52 6.62 1.54
CA TYR A 54 -15.64 7.10 2.61
C TYR A 54 -14.44 6.18 2.81
N PHE A 55 -13.40 6.66 3.49
CA PHE A 55 -12.33 5.83 4.04
C PHE A 55 -11.88 6.36 5.41
N PRO A 56 -11.37 5.52 6.33
CA PRO A 56 -10.81 5.99 7.60
C PRO A 56 -9.60 6.89 7.37
N ARG A 57 -9.52 8.03 8.07
CA ARG A 57 -8.35 8.93 8.05
C ARG A 57 -7.19 8.35 8.86
N THR A 58 -6.60 7.27 8.37
CA THR A 58 -5.49 6.55 8.97
C THR A 58 -4.38 6.29 7.96
N HIS A 59 -3.17 6.05 8.46
CA HIS A 59 -2.05 5.53 7.69
C HIS A 59 -1.86 4.02 7.86
N SER A 60 -2.66 3.40 8.73
CA SER A 60 -2.56 1.97 9.00
C SER A 60 -3.09 1.16 7.82
N ILE A 61 -2.20 0.43 7.14
CA ILE A 61 -2.57 -0.51 6.07
C ILE A 61 -3.47 -1.60 6.65
N SER A 62 -3.12 -2.15 7.81
CA SER A 62 -3.92 -3.16 8.50
C SER A 62 -5.35 -2.66 8.79
N ARG A 63 -5.50 -1.41 9.23
CA ARG A 63 -6.84 -0.82 9.46
C ARG A 63 -7.61 -0.65 8.15
N LEU A 64 -6.97 -0.24 7.06
CA LEU A 64 -7.63 -0.11 5.76
C LEU A 64 -8.10 -1.47 5.22
N PHE A 65 -7.26 -2.51 5.33
CA PHE A 65 -7.66 -3.88 5.02
C PHE A 65 -8.84 -4.34 5.87
N SER A 66 -8.85 -4.06 7.18
CA SER A 66 -9.94 -4.47 8.07
C SER A 66 -11.32 -3.96 7.65
N GLU A 67 -11.38 -2.81 6.97
CA GLU A 67 -12.64 -2.30 6.41
C GLU A 67 -13.01 -3.01 5.10
N LEU A 68 -12.03 -3.27 4.22
CA LEU A 68 -12.25 -3.96 2.95
C LEU A 68 -12.60 -5.44 3.12
N MET A 69 -12.07 -6.10 4.15
CA MET A 69 -12.40 -7.49 4.50
C MET A 69 -13.88 -7.69 4.81
N ARG A 70 -14.58 -6.64 5.24
CA ARG A 70 -16.03 -6.69 5.48
C ARG A 70 -16.85 -6.69 4.19
N MET A 71 -16.19 -6.41 3.05
CA MET A 71 -16.83 -6.26 1.74
C MET A 71 -16.63 -7.49 0.86
N ASP A 72 -15.42 -8.04 0.83
CA ASP A 72 -15.06 -9.18 -0.01
C ASP A 72 -13.94 -9.99 0.65
N ASP A 73 -14.15 -11.32 0.76
CA ASP A 73 -13.19 -12.26 1.34
C ASP A 73 -11.86 -12.31 0.57
N GLU A 74 -11.81 -11.86 -0.70
CA GLU A 74 -10.56 -11.70 -1.45
C GLU A 74 -9.55 -10.81 -0.70
N PHE A 75 -10.01 -9.74 -0.04
CA PHE A 75 -9.15 -8.85 0.76
C PHE A 75 -8.64 -9.54 2.02
N LYS A 76 -9.49 -10.34 2.66
CA LYS A 76 -9.10 -11.14 3.84
C LYS A 76 -8.06 -12.17 3.47
N ASN A 77 -8.31 -12.96 2.43
CA ASN A 77 -7.38 -13.98 1.94
C ASN A 77 -6.04 -13.35 1.54
N PHE A 78 -6.05 -12.20 0.84
CA PHE A 78 -4.82 -11.50 0.51
C PHE A 78 -4.07 -11.01 1.76
N PHE A 79 -4.76 -10.44 2.74
CA PHE A 79 -4.11 -9.98 3.96
C PHE A 79 -3.52 -11.15 4.75
N ASP A 80 -4.28 -12.22 4.97
CA ASP A 80 -3.84 -13.40 5.73
C ASP A 80 -2.61 -14.06 5.08
N GLU A 81 -2.60 -14.17 3.74
CA GLU A 81 -1.45 -14.69 2.98
C GLU A 81 -0.17 -13.83 3.11
N ASN A 82 -0.31 -12.54 3.39
CA ASN A 82 0.79 -11.58 3.34
C ASN A 82 0.97 -10.79 4.66
N GLU A 83 0.35 -11.24 5.75
CA GLU A 83 0.19 -10.49 7.00
C GLU A 83 1.54 -10.02 7.57
N ILE A 84 2.53 -10.91 7.55
CA ILE A 84 3.88 -10.64 8.06
C ILE A 84 4.52 -9.47 7.29
N ILE A 85 4.43 -9.47 5.97
CA ILE A 85 5.02 -8.42 5.12
C ILE A 85 4.26 -7.11 5.33
N ILE A 86 2.92 -7.16 5.37
CA ILE A 86 2.06 -5.99 5.57
C ILE A 86 2.36 -5.32 6.93
N LYS A 87 2.45 -6.08 8.01
CA LYS A 87 2.79 -5.54 9.32
C LYS A 87 4.22 -5.00 9.35
N SER A 88 5.16 -5.69 8.71
CA SER A 88 6.55 -5.24 8.65
C SER A 88 6.72 -3.89 7.95
N ILE A 89 5.98 -3.61 6.87
CA ILE A 89 6.07 -2.31 6.18
C ILE A 89 5.42 -1.19 7.00
N GLU A 90 4.32 -1.50 7.68
CA GLU A 90 3.58 -0.56 8.53
C GLU A 90 4.42 -0.17 9.76
N ASP A 91 5.04 -1.14 10.41
CA ASP A 91 5.96 -0.91 11.54
C ASP A 91 7.19 -0.14 11.12
N ALA A 92 7.77 -0.46 9.96
CA ALA A 92 8.96 0.22 9.47
C ALA A 92 8.71 1.70 9.14
N TYR A 93 7.50 2.10 8.75
CA TYR A 93 7.14 3.50 8.58
C TYR A 93 7.08 4.28 9.90
N ILE A 94 6.65 3.61 10.97
CA ILE A 94 6.67 4.18 12.32
C ILE A 94 8.12 4.23 12.81
N LEU A 95 8.85 3.13 12.73
CA LEU A 95 10.20 3.01 13.26
C LEU A 95 11.24 3.80 12.48
N SER A 96 11.16 3.94 11.16
CA SER A 96 12.11 4.74 10.37
C SER A 96 12.11 6.23 10.75
N ARG A 97 11.03 6.72 11.37
CA ARG A 97 10.95 8.07 11.94
C ARG A 97 11.67 8.23 13.27
N TYR A 98 11.96 7.13 13.96
CA TYR A 98 12.53 7.14 15.32
C TYR A 98 13.85 6.36 15.43
N TYR A 99 14.16 5.46 14.50
CA TYR A 99 15.31 4.56 14.53
C TYR A 99 15.91 4.34 13.13
N PRO A 100 17.25 4.20 13.02
CA PRO A 100 17.94 3.96 11.75
C PRO A 100 17.85 2.47 11.36
N ARG A 101 16.64 2.00 11.02
CA ARG A 101 16.47 0.69 10.36
C ARG A 101 16.65 0.87 8.86
N GLU A 102 17.53 0.09 8.26
CA GLU A 102 17.70 0.04 6.81
C GLU A 102 17.07 -1.21 6.21
N TYR A 103 16.37 -1.03 5.10
CA TYR A 103 15.90 -2.12 4.24
C TYR A 103 17.05 -2.65 3.40
N SER A 104 17.25 -3.97 3.47
CA SER A 104 18.05 -4.67 2.48
C SER A 104 17.34 -4.70 1.12
N LYS A 105 18.11 -4.95 0.06
CA LYS A 105 17.56 -5.22 -1.29
C LYS A 105 16.48 -6.30 -1.25
N LYS A 106 16.74 -7.39 -0.53
CA LYS A 106 15.83 -8.54 -0.45
C LYS A 106 14.49 -8.16 0.19
N GLU A 107 14.51 -7.43 1.30
CA GLU A 107 13.28 -6.97 1.95
C GLU A 107 12.51 -6.00 1.04
N ALA A 108 13.20 -5.07 0.37
CA ALA A 108 12.55 -4.18 -0.59
C ALA A 108 11.95 -4.94 -1.79
N GLU A 109 12.59 -6.02 -2.26
CA GLU A 109 12.03 -6.90 -3.29
C GLU A 109 10.77 -7.63 -2.82
N GLU A 110 10.74 -8.14 -1.58
CA GLU A 110 9.58 -8.81 -1.01
C GLU A 110 8.37 -7.86 -0.90
N VAL A 111 8.62 -6.63 -0.46
CA VAL A 111 7.61 -5.57 -0.37
C VAL A 111 7.16 -5.11 -1.75
N MET A 112 8.06 -5.03 -2.74
CA MET A 112 7.68 -4.71 -4.13
C MET A 112 6.80 -5.80 -4.73
N LYS A 113 7.13 -7.08 -4.52
CA LYS A 113 6.32 -8.21 -4.94
C LYS A 113 4.92 -8.15 -4.33
N LEU A 114 4.80 -7.74 -3.06
CA LEU A 114 3.50 -7.54 -2.41
C LEU A 114 2.65 -6.49 -3.15
N LEU A 115 3.22 -5.32 -3.47
CA LEU A 115 2.52 -4.26 -4.20
C LEU A 115 2.04 -4.73 -5.58
N LEU A 116 2.92 -5.38 -6.34
CA LEU A 116 2.57 -5.89 -7.67
C LEU A 116 1.49 -6.98 -7.58
N LYS A 117 1.60 -7.90 -6.63
CA LYS A 117 0.57 -8.92 -6.35
C LYS A 117 -0.77 -8.29 -5.98
N PHE A 118 -0.75 -7.21 -5.19
CA PHE A 118 -1.96 -6.46 -4.81
C PHE A 118 -2.62 -5.83 -6.04
N ILE A 119 -1.85 -5.10 -6.86
CA ILE A 119 -2.37 -4.41 -8.05
C ILE A 119 -2.98 -5.41 -9.04
N ASP A 120 -2.30 -6.53 -9.26
CA ASP A 120 -2.79 -7.58 -10.17
C ASP A 120 -4.09 -8.20 -9.64
N LYS A 121 -4.11 -8.65 -8.38
CA LYS A 121 -5.28 -9.31 -7.78
C LYS A 121 -6.49 -8.39 -7.70
N PHE A 122 -6.29 -7.11 -7.40
CA PHE A 122 -7.38 -6.14 -7.21
C PHE A 122 -7.56 -5.17 -8.38
N LYS A 123 -7.03 -5.50 -9.56
CA LYS A 123 -7.10 -4.66 -10.76
C LYS A 123 -8.52 -4.16 -11.07
N LYS A 124 -9.53 -5.03 -10.93
CA LYS A 124 -10.97 -4.72 -11.12
C LYS A 124 -11.48 -3.59 -10.22
N TRP A 125 -10.86 -3.43 -9.04
CA TRP A 125 -11.22 -2.41 -8.06
C TRP A 125 -10.46 -1.11 -8.26
N ILE A 126 -9.32 -1.15 -8.95
CA ILE A 126 -8.39 -0.03 -9.17
C ILE A 126 -8.66 0.66 -10.52
N SER A 127 -9.24 -0.06 -11.48
CA SER A 127 -9.63 0.42 -12.82
C SER A 127 -10.73 1.47 -12.82
#